data_AF-A0A7W1BYH1-F1
#
_entry.id   AF-A0A7W1BYH1-F1
#
_cell.length_a   1.000
_cell.length_b   1.000
_cell.length_c   1.000
_cell.angle_alpha   90.00
_cell.angle_beta   90.00
_cell.angle_gamma   90.00
#
_symmetry.space_group_name_H-M   'P 1'
#
loop_
_entity.id
_entity.type
_entity.pdbx_description
1 polymer ?
#
loop_
_entity_poly.entity_id
_entity_poly.type
_entity_poly.pdbx_seq_one_letter_code
_entity_poly.pdbx_strand_id
1 'polypeptide(L)' 'MPEEAIEVRGARVNNLKNISFSIPINQMTVVTGVSGSGKSSLAFDTVYAEGQRRYVESLSAYARQFLERMDKPDVDEVRG' A
#
# COMPACT_ATOMS: atom_id res chain seq x y z
N MET A 1 -11.38 -17.56 -14.43
CA MET A 1 -10.31 -16.55 -14.49
C MET A 1 -9.83 -16.35 -13.07
N PRO A 2 -8.52 -16.35 -12.76
CA PRO A 2 -8.07 -15.93 -11.43
C PRO A 2 -8.50 -14.46 -11.22
N GLU A 3 -9.05 -14.13 -10.06
CA GLU A 3 -9.42 -12.75 -9.73
C GLU A 3 -8.14 -11.91 -9.59
N GLU A 4 -8.06 -10.78 -10.31
CA GLU A 4 -6.95 -9.83 -10.18
C GLU A 4 -6.97 -9.19 -8.78
N ALA A 5 -5.81 -9.15 -8.11
CA ALA A 5 -5.68 -8.66 -6.75
C ALA A 5 -4.34 -7.94 -6.53
N ILE A 6 -4.35 -6.94 -5.66
CA ILE A 6 -3.15 -6.35 -5.08
C ILE A 6 -2.67 -7.28 -3.97
N GLU A 7 -1.52 -7.91 -4.15
CA GLU A 7 -0.88 -8.76 -3.15
C GLU A 7 0.13 -7.94 -2.33
N VAL A 8 -0.02 -7.98 -1.01
CA VAL A 8 0.90 -7.36 -0.05
C VAL A 8 1.53 -8.46 0.79
N ARG A 9 2.86 -8.50 0.89
CA ARG A 9 3.61 -9.50 1.65
C ARG A 9 4.50 -8.84 2.70
N GLY A 10 4.39 -9.34 3.93
CA GLY A 10 5.26 -8.96 5.03
C GLY A 10 5.15 -7.49 5.44
N ALA A 11 3.94 -6.92 5.50
CA ALA A 11 3.76 -5.55 5.95
C ALA A 11 4.02 -5.42 7.47
N ARG A 12 4.91 -4.48 7.82
CA ARG A 12 5.39 -4.21 9.19
C ARG A 12 5.31 -2.75 9.59
N VAL A 13 4.62 -1.92 8.80
CA VAL A 13 4.44 -0.49 9.08
C VAL A 13 3.76 -0.30 10.45
N ASN A 14 4.34 0.57 11.27
CA ASN A 14 3.91 0.86 12.64
C ASN A 14 3.78 -0.40 13.52
N ASN A 15 2.54 -0.82 13.84
CA ASN A 15 2.28 -1.96 14.70
C ASN A 15 1.83 -3.22 13.94
N LEU A 16 1.87 -3.21 12.61
CA LEU A 16 1.59 -4.39 11.79
C LEU A 16 2.59 -5.50 12.10
N LYS A 17 2.08 -6.74 12.18
CA LYS A 17 2.84 -7.89 12.65
C LYS A 17 3.25 -8.81 11.51
N ASN A 18 4.00 -8.28 10.54
CA ASN A 18 4.48 -9.00 9.37
C ASN A 18 3.34 -9.70 8.60
N ILE A 19 2.27 -8.95 8.31
CA ILE A 19 1.05 -9.51 7.74
C ILE A 19 1.14 -9.59 6.21
N SER A 20 0.49 -10.59 5.62
CA SER A 20 0.32 -10.72 4.17
C SER A 20 -1.16 -10.84 3.83
N PHE A 21 -1.62 -10.15 2.79
CA PHE A 21 -3.03 -10.10 2.40
C PHE A 21 -3.18 -9.77 0.91
N SER A 22 -4.37 -10.02 0.38
CA SER A 22 -4.75 -9.72 -1.01
C SER A 22 -5.98 -8.80 -1.04
N ILE A 23 -5.94 -7.74 -1.84
CA ILE A 23 -7.08 -6.84 -2.08
C ILE A 23 -7.59 -7.06 -3.50
N PRO A 24 -8.83 -7.52 -3.71
CA PRO A 24 -9.39 -7.65 -5.06
C PRO A 24 -9.44 -6.31 -5.79
N ILE A 25 -9.01 -6.29 -7.05
CA ILE A 25 -9.06 -5.10 -7.91
C ILE A 25 -10.49 -4.91 -8.43
N ASN A 26 -10.88 -3.65 -8.69
CA ASN A 26 -12.22 -3.28 -9.17
C ASN A 26 -13.36 -3.65 -8.21
N GLN A 27 -13.07 -3.81 -6.92
CA GLN A 27 -14.05 -4.10 -5.88
C GLN A 27 -13.93 -3.11 -4.71
N MET A 28 -15.04 -2.85 -4.04
CA MET A 28 -15.06 -2.06 -2.81
C MET A 28 -14.60 -2.91 -1.62
N THR A 29 -13.36 -2.74 -1.19
CA THR A 29 -12.80 -3.43 -0.02
C THR A 29 -12.90 -2.55 1.22
N VAL A 30 -13.42 -3.09 2.33
CA VAL A 30 -13.57 -2.37 3.60
C VAL A 30 -12.59 -2.93 4.64
N VAL A 31 -11.76 -2.06 5.23
CA VAL A 31 -10.86 -2.41 6.34
C VAL A 31 -11.52 -1.99 7.66
N THR A 32 -11.77 -2.96 8.55
CA THR A 32 -12.45 -2.74 9.83
C THR A 32 -11.66 -3.30 11.02
N GLY A 33 -12.08 -2.97 12.25
CA GLY A 33 -11.39 -3.32 13.50
C GLY A 33 -11.34 -2.21 14.54
N VAL A 34 -10.97 -2.54 15.77
CA VAL A 34 -10.88 -1.61 16.92
C VAL A 34 -9.86 -0.49 16.71
N SER A 35 -9.99 0.63 17.42
CA SER A 35 -8.98 1.69 17.38
C SER A 35 -7.60 1.15 17.74
N GLY A 36 -6.56 1.59 17.02
CA GLY A 36 -5.18 1.11 17.22
C GLY A 36 -4.86 -0.27 16.62
N SER A 37 -5.81 -0.96 15.96
CA SER A 37 -5.55 -2.30 15.39
C SER A 37 -4.64 -2.32 14.14
N GLY A 38 -4.20 -1.17 13.65
CA GLY A 38 -3.36 -1.06 12.45
C GLY A 38 -4.12 -0.83 11.13
N LYS A 39 -5.43 -0.52 11.16
CA LYS A 39 -6.22 -0.26 9.94
C LYS A 39 -5.63 0.84 9.06
N SER A 40 -5.34 2.01 9.66
CA SER A 40 -4.77 3.15 8.94
C SER A 40 -3.37 2.82 8.42
N SER A 41 -2.60 2.04 9.19
CA SER A 41 -1.27 1.61 8.77
C SER A 41 -1.31 0.63 7.60
N LEU A 42 -2.33 -0.22 7.53
CA LEU A 42 -2.57 -1.10 6.38
C LEU A 42 -3.02 -0.28 5.15
N ALA A 43 -4.09 0.51 5.29
CA ALA A 43 -4.72 1.18 4.15
C ALA A 43 -3.91 2.38 3.62
N PHE A 44 -3.52 3.29 4.52
CA PHE A 44 -2.87 4.54 4.14
C PHE A 44 -1.35 4.40 4.13
N ASP A 45 -0.77 3.98 5.25
CA ASP A 45 0.69 4.02 5.40
C ASP A 45 1.40 2.89 4.63
N THR A 46 0.68 1.84 4.20
CA THR A 46 1.24 0.75 3.39
C THR A 46 0.74 0.79 1.96
N VAL A 47 -0.56 0.54 1.73
CA VAL A 47 -1.10 0.36 0.37
C VAL A 47 -1.10 1.67 -0.42
N TYR A 48 -1.69 2.73 0.14
CA TYR A 48 -1.71 4.03 -0.51
C TYR A 48 -0.30 4.61 -0.68
N ALA A 49 0.53 4.55 0.36
CA ALA A 49 1.90 5.05 0.31
C ALA A 49 2.73 4.40 -0.80
N GLU A 50 2.70 3.07 -0.90
CA GLU A 50 3.44 2.36 -1.94
C GLU A 50 2.88 2.62 -3.34
N GLY A 51 1.56 2.70 -3.48
CA GLY A 51 0.89 3.05 -4.74
C GLY A 51 1.30 4.44 -5.22
N GLN A 52 1.24 5.44 -4.34
CA GLN A 52 1.63 6.81 -4.68
C GLN A 52 3.12 6.90 -5.01
N ARG A 53 3.98 6.26 -4.21
CA ARG A 53 5.44 6.25 -4.44
C ARG A 53 5.78 5.70 -5.82
N ARG A 54 5.25 4.53 -6.18
CA ARG A 54 5.47 3.91 -7.50
C ARG A 54 4.92 4.74 -8.64
N TYR A 55 3.74 5.34 -8.46
CA TYR A 55 3.16 6.24 -9.45
C TYR A 55 4.09 7.43 -9.72
N VAL A 56 4.57 8.11 -8.68
CA VAL A 56 5.51 9.24 -8.82
C VAL A 56 6.83 8.79 -9.46
N GLU A 57 7.33 7.59 -9.12
CA GLU A 57 8.52 7.00 -9.73
C GLU A 57 8.37 6.65 -11.21
N SER A 58 7.15 6.54 -11.73
CA SER A 58 6.91 6.33 -13.16
C SER A 58 6.96 7.62 -13.99
N LEU A 59 6.89 8.80 -13.35
CA LEU A 59 6.83 10.09 -14.04
C LEU A 59 8.21 10.63 -14.42
N SER A 60 8.26 11.63 -15.31
CA SER A 60 9.52 12.27 -15.70
C SER A 60 10.20 12.96 -14.52
N ALA A 61 11.53 13.10 -14.57
CA ALA A 61 12.30 13.77 -13.52
C ALA A 61 11.81 15.21 -13.26
N TYR A 62 11.37 15.91 -14.30
CA TYR A 62 10.79 17.24 -14.21
C TYR A 62 9.45 17.23 -13.44
N ALA A 63 8.53 16.33 -13.78
CA ALA A 63 7.25 16.23 -13.10
C ALA A 63 7.40 15.89 -11.61
N ARG A 64 8.39 15.06 -11.26
CA ARG A 64 8.67 14.69 -9.85
C ARG A 64 9.11 15.85 -8.97
N GLN A 65 9.58 16.98 -9.53
CA GLN A 65 10.00 18.14 -8.72
C GLN A 65 8.81 18.81 -8.01
N PHE A 66 7.59 18.62 -8.51
CA PHE A 66 6.38 19.27 -8.02
C PHE A 66 5.46 18.34 -7.24
N LEU A 67 5.86 17.07 -7.04
CA LEU A 67 5.04 16.06 -6.39
C LEU A 67 5.62 15.70 -5.04
N GLU A 68 4.74 15.54 -4.04
CA GLU A 68 5.13 15.02 -2.73
C GLU A 68 5.66 13.60 -2.88
N ARG A 69 6.81 13.32 -2.26
CA ARG A 69 7.37 11.98 -2.18
C ARG A 69 6.88 11.34 -0.90
N MET A 70 6.30 10.15 -1.03
CA MET A 70 6.04 9.31 0.13
C MET A 70 7.24 8.42 0.42
N ASP A 71 7.49 8.20 1.71
CA ASP A 71 8.47 7.24 2.16
C ASP A 71 8.04 5.83 1.75
N LYS A 72 9.03 4.99 1.43
CA LYS A 72 8.78 3.58 1.13
C LYS A 72 8.32 2.87 2.42
N PRO A 73 7.14 2.23 2.44
CA PRO A 73 6.69 1.49 3.61
C PRO A 73 7.56 0.26 3.87
N ASP A 74 7.63 -0.15 5.15
CA ASP A 74 8.26 -1.41 5.56
C ASP A 74 7.34 -2.59 5.19
N VAL A 75 7.58 -3.11 3.99
CA VAL A 75 6.89 -4.24 3.37
C VAL A 75 7.89 -5.00 2.50
N ASP A 76 7.79 -6.33 2.46
CA ASP A 76 8.68 -7.14 1.64
C ASP A 76 8.36 -6.98 0.15
N GLU A 77 7.06 -7.02 -0.18
CA GLU A 77 6.61 -6.95 -1.55
C GLU A 77 5.17 -6.45 -1.67
N VAL A 78 4.91 -5.68 -2.73
CA VAL A 78 3.56 -5.34 -3.21
C VAL A 78 3.50 -5.64 -4.71
N ARG A 79 2.51 -6.41 -5.17
CA ARG A 79 2.27 -6.78 -6.57
C ARG A 79 0.80 -6.57 -6.95
N GLY A 80 0.52 -6.52 -8.25
CA GLY A 80 -0.80 -6.23 -8.80
C GLY A 80 -0.91 -4.81 -9.35
#